data_AF-A0AAX2A3N0-F1
#
_entry.id   AF-A0AAX2A3N0-F1
#
_cell.length_a   1.000
_cell.length_b   1.000
_cell.length_c   1.000
_cell.angle_alpha   90.00
_cell.angle_beta   90.00
_cell.angle_gamma   90.00
#
_symmetry.space_group_name_H-M   'P 1'
#
loop_
_entity.id
_entity.type
_entity.pdbx_description
1 polymer ?
#
loop_
_entity_poly.entity_id
_entity_poly.type
_entity_poly.pdbx_seq_one_letter_code
_entity_poly.pdbx_strand_id
1 'polypeptide(L)' 'LGFKEDERDYRVVGYIFENLGIKKLKLITNNPVKLKYVESLGVEIVERIPAIIKSNKYNELYLSTKKEKMGHLI' A
#
# COMPACT_ATOMS: atom_id res chain seq x y z
N LEU A 1 1.88 -11.76 -19.70
CA LEU A 1 1.51 -10.37 -20.05
C LEU A 1 2.72 -9.44 -20.15
N GLY A 2 3.90 -9.78 -19.63
CA GLY A 2 5.12 -8.96 -19.81
C GLY A 2 5.24 -7.74 -18.91
N PHE A 3 4.29 -7.51 -17.99
CA PHE A 3 4.31 -6.40 -17.04
C PHE A 3 4.93 -6.82 -15.70
N LYS A 4 5.52 -5.86 -14.99
CA LYS A 4 5.96 -6.04 -13.60
C LYS A 4 4.77 -6.13 -12.65
N GLU A 5 5.01 -6.66 -11.46
CA GLU A 5 3.99 -6.78 -10.40
C GLU A 5 3.41 -5.42 -9.97
N ASP A 6 4.20 -4.36 -10.05
CA ASP A 6 3.78 -2.98 -9.89
C ASP A 6 4.66 -2.05 -10.75
N GLU A 7 4.07 -1.35 -11.72
CA GLU A 7 4.77 -0.37 -12.58
C GLU A 7 4.55 1.08 -12.15
N ARG A 8 3.85 1.30 -11.04
CA ARG A 8 3.54 2.65 -10.58
C ARG A 8 4.76 3.32 -9.96
N ASP A 9 4.93 4.58 -10.30
CA ASP A 9 5.88 5.47 -9.66
C ASP A 9 5.21 6.22 -8.51
N TYR A 10 5.69 5.98 -7.29
CA TYR A 10 5.14 6.58 -6.08
C TYR A 10 5.80 7.90 -5.69
N ARG A 11 6.83 8.39 -6.41
CA ARG A 11 7.55 9.63 -6.09
C ARG A 11 6.64 10.84 -5.89
N VAL A 12 5.52 10.89 -6.60
CA VAL A 12 4.50 11.95 -6.45
C VAL A 12 3.95 12.06 -5.01
N VAL A 13 3.86 10.96 -4.29
CA VAL A 13 3.37 10.91 -2.90
C VAL A 13 4.30 11.68 -1.97
N GLY A 14 5.61 11.61 -2.19
CA GLY A 14 6.59 12.39 -1.43
C GLY A 14 6.35 13.90 -1.54
N TYR A 15 6.15 14.40 -2.76
CA TYR A 15 5.85 15.82 -2.99
C TYR A 15 4.54 16.25 -2.33
N ILE A 16 3.51 15.40 -2.37
CA ILE A 16 2.22 15.68 -1.72
C ILE A 16 2.40 15.77 -0.21
N PHE A 17 3.13 14.83 0.40
CA PHE A 17 3.34 14.82 1.85
C PHE A 17 4.16 16.03 2.31
N GLU A 18 5.20 16.39 1.56
CA GLU A 18 5.99 17.59 1.82
C GLU A 18 5.16 18.85 1.72
N ASN A 19 4.38 19.00 0.64
CA ASN A 19 3.52 20.16 0.43
C ASN A 19 2.46 20.33 1.52
N LEU A 20 1.92 19.22 2.02
CA LEU A 20 0.95 19.21 3.12
C LEU A 20 1.61 19.25 4.52
N GLY A 21 2.93 19.23 4.61
CA GLY A 21 3.65 19.24 5.89
C GLY A 21 3.45 17.97 6.74
N ILE A 22 3.10 16.84 6.12
CA ILE A 22 2.80 15.60 6.83
C ILE A 22 4.08 15.01 7.42
N LYS A 23 4.10 14.81 8.74
CA LYS A 23 5.21 14.15 9.46
C LYS A 23 4.79 12.83 10.12
N LYS A 24 3.49 12.66 10.39
CA LYS A 24 2.91 11.45 10.98
C LYS A 24 1.57 11.14 10.32
N LEU A 25 1.25 9.86 10.12
CA LEU A 25 -0.05 9.44 9.57
C LEU A 25 -0.48 8.05 10.03
N LYS A 26 -1.79 7.78 9.95
CA LYS A 26 -2.33 6.42 9.96
C LYS A 26 -2.47 5.95 8.52
N LEU A 27 -1.79 4.87 8.15
CA LEU A 27 -1.76 4.40 6.76
C LEU A 27 -2.78 3.28 6.55
N ILE A 28 -3.72 3.50 5.63
CA ILE A 28 -4.65 2.46 5.18
C ILE A 28 -4.00 1.64 4.07
N THR A 29 -3.48 0.44 4.36
CA THR A 29 -2.84 -0.42 3.35
C THR A 29 -2.74 -1.88 3.78
N ASN A 30 -2.87 -2.79 2.81
CA ASN A 30 -2.50 -4.20 2.95
C ASN A 30 -1.17 -4.53 2.24
N ASN A 31 -0.61 -3.59 1.49
CA ASN A 31 0.62 -3.79 0.72
C ASN A 31 1.84 -3.37 1.58
N PRO A 32 2.73 -4.29 1.95
CA PRO A 32 3.91 -4.00 2.77
C PRO A 32 4.95 -3.12 2.04
N VAL A 33 4.97 -3.12 0.70
CA VAL A 33 5.86 -2.23 -0.08
C VAL A 33 5.49 -0.76 0.15
N LYS A 34 4.21 -0.45 0.32
CA LYS A 34 3.75 0.92 0.60
C LYS A 34 4.17 1.40 1.99
N LEU A 35 4.22 0.51 2.98
CA LEU A 35 4.71 0.85 4.32
C LEU A 35 6.17 1.28 4.24
N LYS A 36 7.03 0.45 3.65
CA LYS A 36 8.46 0.74 3.48
C LYS A 36 8.70 2.03 2.69
N TYR A 37 7.90 2.25 1.63
CA TYR A 37 7.99 3.47 0.85
C TYR A 37 7.69 4.72 1.68
N VAL A 38 6.59 4.73 2.45
CA VAL A 38 6.23 5.87 3.30
C VAL A 38 7.24 6.10 4.42
N GLU A 39 7.75 5.04 5.04
CA GLU A 39 8.83 5.15 6.04
C GLU A 39 10.11 5.76 5.43
N SER A 40 10.44 5.42 4.18
CA SER A 40 11.60 6.00 3.48
C SER A 40 11.47 7.50 3.19
N LEU A 41 10.25 8.05 3.23
CA LEU A 41 10.01 9.50 3.10
C LEU A 41 10.23 10.27 4.41
N GLY A 42 10.62 9.59 5.50
CA GLY A 42 10.78 10.20 6.82
C GLY A 42 9.44 10.55 7.49
N VAL A 43 8.34 9.92 7.07
CA VAL A 43 7.02 10.06 7.67
C VAL A 43 6.78 8.91 8.65
N GLU A 44 6.42 9.24 9.89
CA GLU A 44 6.10 8.25 10.92
C GLU A 44 4.72 7.63 10.68
N ILE A 45 4.68 6.31 10.53
CA ILE A 45 3.43 5.57 10.45
C ILE A 45 3.00 5.22 11.87
N VAL A 46 2.08 5.99 12.44
CA VAL A 46 1.62 5.79 13.83
C VAL A 46 0.67 4.60 13.96
N GLU A 47 0.03 4.20 12.86
CA GLU A 47 -0.85 3.03 12.83
C GLU A 47 -1.02 2.52 11.39
N ARG A 48 -1.04 1.20 11.21
CA ARG A 48 -1.47 0.56 9.96
C ARG A 48 -2.93 0.12 10.10
N ILE A 49 -3.80 0.72 9.30
CA ILE A 49 -5.20 0.33 9.19
C ILE A 49 -5.34 -0.66 8.02
N PRO A 50 -5.77 -1.90 8.23
CA PRO A 50 -5.99 -2.85 7.13
C PRO A 50 -7.09 -2.34 6.19
N ALA A 51 -6.84 -2.39 4.89
CA ALA A 51 -7.84 -2.08 3.87
C ALA A 51 -8.75 -3.31 3.67
N ILE A 52 -9.63 -3.59 4.63
CA ILE A 52 -10.52 -4.76 4.56
C ILE A 52 -11.64 -4.46 3.55
N ILE A 53 -11.67 -5.22 2.46
CA ILE A 53 -12.77 -5.21 1.49
C ILE A 53 -13.40 -6.59 1.53
N LYS A 54 -14.73 -6.65 1.66
CA LYS A 54 -15.46 -7.91 1.60
C LYS A 54 -15.27 -8.53 0.21
N SER A 55 -14.80 -9.78 0.16
CA SER A 55 -14.71 -10.50 -1.10
C SER A 55 -16.11 -10.70 -1.68
N ASN A 56 -16.19 -10.69 -3.01
CA ASN A 56 -17.35 -11.10 -3.77
C ASN A 56 -16.90 -12.20 -4.75
N LYS A 57 -17.85 -12.91 -5.35
CA LYS A 57 -17.54 -14.06 -6.22
C LYS A 57 -16.62 -13.76 -7.41
N TYR A 58 -16.45 -12.49 -7.77
CA TYR A 58 -15.63 -12.06 -8.91
C TYR A 58 -14.20 -11.68 -8.51
N ASN A 59 -13.95 -11.31 -7.25
CA ASN A 59 -12.64 -10.85 -6.79
C ASN A 59 -11.95 -11.82 -5.82
N GLU A 60 -12.58 -12.94 -5.49
CA GLU A 60 -12.05 -13.95 -4.57
C GLU A 60 -10.70 -14.50 -5.01
N LEU A 61 -10.58 -14.92 -6.28
CA LEU A 61 -9.33 -15.44 -6.86
C LEU A 61 -8.22 -14.38 -6.92
N TYR A 62 -8.60 -13.12 -7.10
CA TYR A 62 -7.67 -11.99 -7.14
C TYR A 62 -7.14 -11.65 -5.74
N LEU A 63 -8.01 -11.67 -4.74
CA LEU A 63 -7.67 -11.43 -3.33
C LEU A 63 -6.82 -12.56 -2.76
N SER A 64 -7.10 -13.82 -3.10
CA SER A 64 -6.27 -14.97 -2.71
C SER A 64 -4.87 -14.89 -3.30
N THR A 65 -4.77 -14.59 -4.60
CA THR A 65 -3.47 -14.40 -5.28
C THR A 65 -2.66 -13.25 -4.64
N LYS A 66 -3.32 -12.14 -4.27
CA LYS A 66 -2.66 -11.02 -3.58
C LYS A 66 -2.15 -11.40 -2.19
N LYS A 67 -2.87 -12.24 -1.45
CA LYS A 67 -2.44 -12.74 -0.14
C LYS A 67 -1.23 -13.66 -0.28
N GLU A 68 -1.33 -14.65 -1.16
CA GLU A 68 -0.35 -15.74 -1.27
C GLU A 68 0.92 -15.35 -2.02
N LYS A 69 0.83 -14.57 -3.11
CA LYS A 69 1.99 -14.23 -3.93
C LYS A 69 2.67 -12.91 -3.58
N MET A 70 1.91 -11.91 -3.09
CA MET A 70 2.43 -10.55 -2.87
C MET A 70 2.65 -10.21 -1.38
N GLY A 71 2.49 -11.19 -0.48
CA GLY A 71 2.69 -11.01 0.96
C GLY A 71 1.76 -9.97 1.58
N HIS A 72 0.57 -9.76 0.99
CA HIS A 72 -0.38 -8.81 1.54
C HIS A 72 -0.81 -9.24 2.94
N LEU A 73 -0.77 -8.29 3.86
CA LEU A 73 -1.17 -8.46 5.26
C LEU A 73 -2.71 -8.40 5.37
N ILE A 74 -3.38 -9.46 4.90
CA ILE A 74 -4.85 -9.66 4.96
C ILE A 74 -5.22 -10.51 6.17
#